data_AF-A0A6I9SHW0-F1
#
_entry.id   AF-A0A6I9SHW0-F1
#
_cell.length_a   1.000
_cell.length_b   1.000
_cell.length_c   1.000
_cell.angle_alpha   90.00
_cell.angle_beta   90.00
_cell.angle_gamma   90.00
#
_symmetry.space_group_name_H-M   'P 1'
#
loop_
_entity.id
_entity.type
_entity.pdbx_description
1 polymer ?
#
loop_
_entity_poly.entity_id
_entity_poly.type
_entity_poly.pdbx_seq_one_letter_code
_entity_poly.pdbx_strand_id
1 'polypeptide(L)'
;MDPVAAEVEKVKNDFQETYNQTLKHIDSIQEYGKTSRITNPSEAEEAEKKESLPRLNGLAQDGLNMLQSLQFNLDLLALQLPSVDDVDKAQSLAQSWKTQIQSLRLSLRNANLQAKANMRKAAQQERELLLGGGEESTTRRRNLQYVVLHLMCFLCFLICHPEHCSI
;
A
#
# COMPACT_ATOMS: atom_id res chain seq x y z
N MET A 1 -17.74 -6.19 -40.51
CA MET A 1 -17.87 -6.71 -39.12
C MET A 1 -19.26 -6.34 -38.62
N ASP A 2 -19.88 -7.19 -37.82
CA ASP A 2 -21.12 -6.86 -37.14
C ASP A 2 -20.88 -5.67 -36.18
N PRO A 3 -21.65 -4.58 -36.27
CA PRO A 3 -21.46 -3.41 -35.41
C PRO A 3 -21.56 -3.72 -33.92
N VAL A 4 -22.41 -4.67 -33.52
CA VAL A 4 -22.58 -5.06 -32.11
C VAL A 4 -21.34 -5.81 -31.60
N ALA A 5 -20.84 -6.77 -32.37
CA ALA A 5 -19.60 -7.48 -32.05
C ALA A 5 -18.38 -6.55 -31.92
N ALA A 6 -18.30 -5.50 -32.75
CA ALA A 6 -17.21 -4.51 -32.67
C ALA A 6 -17.28 -3.66 -31.39
N GLU A 7 -18.46 -3.23 -30.97
CA GLU A 7 -18.63 -2.47 -29.72
C GLU A 7 -18.36 -3.34 -28.50
N VAL A 8 -18.76 -4.62 -28.52
CA VAL A 8 -18.42 -5.58 -27.45
C VAL A 8 -16.91 -5.71 -27.28
N GLU A 9 -16.16 -5.80 -28.36
CA GLU A 9 -14.70 -5.92 -28.28
C GLU A 9 -14.03 -4.64 -27.74
N LYS A 10 -14.55 -3.48 -28.15
CA LYS A 10 -14.13 -2.19 -27.59
C LYS A 10 -14.39 -2.10 -26.09
N VAL A 11 -15.59 -2.48 -25.63
CA VAL A 11 -15.94 -2.49 -24.20
C VAL A 11 -15.02 -3.41 -23.39
N LYS A 12 -14.59 -4.55 -23.94
CA LYS A 12 -13.60 -5.41 -23.27
C LYS A 12 -12.23 -4.74 -23.14
N ASN A 13 -11.75 -4.10 -24.20
CA ASN A 13 -10.47 -3.39 -24.20
C ASN A 13 -10.49 -2.25 -23.18
N ASP A 14 -11.55 -1.43 -23.21
CA ASP A 14 -11.75 -0.31 -22.29
C ASP A 14 -11.83 -0.82 -20.83
N PHE A 15 -12.48 -1.97 -20.60
CA PHE A 15 -12.56 -2.59 -19.27
C PHE A 15 -11.18 -2.99 -18.78
N GLN A 16 -10.39 -3.67 -19.61
CA GLN A 16 -9.06 -4.14 -19.24
C GLN A 16 -8.09 -2.98 -18.99
N GLU A 17 -8.15 -1.92 -19.81
CA GLU A 17 -7.36 -0.71 -19.60
C GLU A 17 -7.74 -0.02 -18.28
N THR A 18 -9.03 0.23 -18.08
CA THR A 18 -9.55 0.87 -16.86
C THR A 18 -9.20 0.04 -15.61
N TYR A 19 -9.27 -1.28 -15.70
CA TYR A 19 -8.94 -2.20 -14.62
C TYR A 19 -7.47 -2.05 -14.21
N ASN A 20 -6.57 -2.08 -15.20
CA ASN A 20 -5.13 -1.94 -14.97
C ASN A 20 -4.77 -0.57 -14.40
N GLN A 21 -5.40 0.51 -14.88
CA GLN A 21 -5.20 1.85 -14.34
C GLN A 21 -5.69 1.95 -12.88
N THR A 22 -6.88 1.42 -12.60
CA THR A 22 -7.45 1.39 -11.24
C THR A 22 -6.55 0.62 -10.27
N LEU A 23 -6.00 -0.52 -10.72
CA LEU A 23 -5.06 -1.31 -9.94
C LEU A 23 -3.78 -0.51 -9.60
N LYS A 24 -3.21 0.20 -10.57
CA LYS A 24 -2.03 1.06 -10.34
C LYS A 24 -2.31 2.16 -9.30
N HIS A 25 -3.50 2.74 -9.31
CA HIS A 25 -3.89 3.72 -8.30
C HIS A 25 -4.00 3.07 -6.91
N ILE A 26 -4.58 1.87 -6.81
CA ILE A 26 -4.67 1.11 -5.56
C ILE A 26 -3.28 0.76 -5.02
N ASP A 27 -2.36 0.30 -5.87
CA ASP A 27 -0.98 -0.01 -5.48
C ASP A 27 -0.26 1.26 -4.98
N SER A 28 -0.46 2.39 -5.67
CA SER A 28 0.09 3.69 -5.26
C SER A 28 -0.47 4.14 -3.89
N ILE A 29 -1.75 3.88 -3.62
CA ILE A 29 -2.36 4.11 -2.29
C ILE A 29 -1.72 3.19 -1.24
N GLN A 30 -1.50 1.92 -1.56
CA GLN A 30 -0.95 0.95 -0.62
C GLN A 30 0.48 1.30 -0.19
N GLU A 31 1.27 1.84 -1.12
CA GLU A 31 2.64 2.32 -0.88
C GLU A 31 2.67 3.74 -0.29
N TYR A 32 1.53 4.42 -0.20
CA TYR A 32 1.43 5.77 0.33
C TYR A 32 1.91 5.81 1.80
N GLY A 33 2.78 6.77 2.09
CA GLY A 33 3.35 6.96 3.43
C GLY A 33 4.48 5.99 3.80
N LYS A 34 4.94 5.10 2.90
CA LYS A 34 6.13 4.25 3.16
C LYS A 34 7.45 4.92 2.83
N THR A 35 7.49 5.81 1.83
CA THR A 35 8.69 6.59 1.53
C THR A 35 8.92 7.60 2.66
N SER A 36 9.90 7.31 3.51
CA SER A 36 10.39 8.24 4.51
C SER A 36 11.01 9.45 3.83
N ARG A 37 10.71 10.66 4.32
CA ARG A 37 11.32 11.94 3.87
C ARG A 37 12.85 12.03 4.08
N ILE A 38 13.49 10.93 4.51
CA ILE A 38 14.85 10.91 5.07
C ILE A 38 15.91 10.54 4.01
N THR A 39 15.55 9.95 2.87
CA THR A 39 16.51 9.74 1.77
C THR A 39 16.52 10.95 0.85
N ASN A 40 17.55 11.79 1.01
CA ASN A 40 18.01 12.84 0.10
C ASN A 40 17.03 14.02 -0.19
N PRO A 41 17.44 15.29 0.08
CA PRO A 41 16.65 16.48 -0.27
C PRO A 41 16.28 16.58 -1.76
N SER A 42 17.08 15.99 -2.65
CA SER A 42 16.81 15.94 -4.09
C SER A 42 15.67 14.99 -4.48
N GLU A 43 15.31 14.01 -3.63
CA GLU A 43 14.18 13.09 -3.87
C GLU A 43 12.87 13.63 -3.25
N ALA A 44 12.96 14.58 -2.32
CA ALA A 44 11.80 15.24 -1.72
C ALA A 44 11.05 16.12 -2.73
N GLU A 45 11.76 16.74 -3.69
CA GLU A 45 11.17 17.52 -4.80
C GLU A 45 10.50 16.62 -5.85
N GLU A 46 10.95 15.37 -6.02
CA GLU A 46 10.24 14.37 -6.85
C GLU A 46 9.05 13.72 -6.12
N ALA A 47 9.13 13.59 -4.80
CA ALA A 47 8.02 13.11 -3.97
C ALA A 47 6.83 14.08 -3.94
N GLU A 48 7.05 15.38 -4.16
CA GLU A 48 5.98 16.39 -4.34
C GLU A 48 5.18 16.22 -5.63
N LYS A 49 5.64 15.42 -6.59
CA LYS A 49 4.86 15.02 -7.78
C LYS A 49 3.99 13.78 -7.57
N LYS A 50 4.06 13.12 -6.40
CA LYS A 50 3.16 12.01 -6.10
C LYS A 50 1.77 12.56 -5.82
N GLU A 51 0.78 12.07 -6.55
CA GLU A 51 -0.62 12.43 -6.35
C GLU A 51 -1.01 12.28 -4.88
N SER A 52 -1.72 13.27 -4.34
CA SER A 52 -2.15 13.25 -2.94
C SER A 52 -3.05 12.04 -2.68
N LEU A 53 -3.03 11.51 -1.45
CA LEU A 53 -3.88 10.36 -1.09
C LEU A 53 -5.37 10.58 -1.39
N PRO A 54 -5.96 11.78 -1.16
CA PRO A 54 -7.33 12.06 -1.59
C PRO A 54 -7.50 12.00 -3.11
N ARG A 55 -6.52 12.47 -3.90
CA ARG A 55 -6.56 12.43 -5.36
C ARG A 55 -6.50 11.00 -5.88
N LEU A 56 -5.57 10.19 -5.37
CA LEU A 56 -5.46 8.77 -5.71
C LEU A 56 -6.75 8.01 -5.39
N ASN A 57 -7.38 8.30 -4.26
CA ASN A 57 -8.68 7.72 -3.91
C ASN A 57 -9.79 8.14 -4.87
N GLY A 58 -9.85 9.42 -5.24
CA GLY A 58 -10.78 9.91 -6.24
C GLY A 58 -10.65 9.15 -7.56
N LEU A 59 -9.42 9.05 -8.08
CA LEU A 59 -9.14 8.33 -9.34
C LEU A 59 -9.48 6.84 -9.26
N ALA A 60 -9.18 6.18 -8.13
CA ALA A 60 -9.54 4.78 -7.95
C ALA A 60 -11.06 4.56 -7.88
N GLN A 61 -11.81 5.48 -7.27
CA GLN A 61 -13.28 5.43 -7.23
C GLN A 61 -13.88 5.72 -8.61
N ASP A 62 -13.35 6.69 -9.34
CA ASP A 62 -13.77 7.00 -10.70
C ASP A 62 -13.54 5.79 -11.64
N GLY A 63 -12.37 5.14 -11.53
CA GLY A 63 -12.07 3.91 -12.25
C GLY A 63 -13.04 2.76 -11.91
N LEU A 64 -13.36 2.57 -10.62
CA LEU A 64 -14.37 1.59 -10.19
C LEU A 64 -15.76 1.88 -10.77
N ASN A 65 -16.18 3.15 -10.82
CA ASN A 65 -17.45 3.56 -11.40
C ASN A 65 -17.47 3.28 -12.90
N MET A 66 -16.38 3.60 -13.60
CA MET A 66 -16.23 3.33 -15.03
C MET A 66 -16.31 1.81 -15.33
N LEU A 67 -15.63 0.98 -14.53
CA LEU A 67 -15.72 -0.48 -14.67
C LEU A 67 -17.15 -1.01 -14.48
N GLN A 68 -17.93 -0.43 -13.57
CA GLN A 68 -19.33 -0.78 -13.41
C GLN A 68 -20.18 -0.37 -14.60
N SER A 69 -19.96 0.82 -15.15
CA SER A 69 -20.64 1.26 -16.37
C SER A 69 -20.32 0.36 -17.55
N LEU A 70 -19.06 -0.07 -17.71
CA LEU A 70 -18.66 -1.00 -18.76
C LEU A 70 -19.27 -2.40 -18.56
N GLN A 71 -19.35 -2.90 -17.33
CA GLN A 71 -20.05 -4.15 -17.02
C GLN A 71 -21.53 -4.09 -17.37
N PHE A 72 -22.21 -2.98 -17.07
CA PHE A 72 -23.60 -2.77 -17.48
C PHE A 72 -23.75 -2.67 -19.01
N ASN A 73 -22.83 -1.97 -19.69
CA ASN A 73 -22.84 -1.88 -21.14
C ASN A 73 -22.69 -3.26 -21.80
N LEU A 74 -21.81 -4.12 -21.26
CA LEU A 74 -21.66 -5.49 -21.75
C LEU A 74 -22.97 -6.29 -21.57
N ASP A 75 -23.65 -6.18 -20.42
CA ASP A 75 -24.95 -6.83 -20.20
C ASP A 75 -25.99 -6.38 -21.23
N LEU A 76 -26.01 -5.08 -21.57
CA LEU A 76 -26.93 -4.52 -22.56
C LEU A 76 -26.61 -5.00 -23.98
N LEU A 77 -25.34 -5.02 -24.35
CA LEU A 77 -24.88 -5.49 -25.66
C LEU A 77 -25.07 -7.01 -25.81
N ALA A 78 -24.94 -7.78 -24.73
CA ALA A 78 -25.15 -9.23 -24.74
C ALA A 78 -26.53 -9.59 -25.28
N LEU A 79 -27.58 -8.84 -24.91
CA LEU A 79 -28.96 -9.06 -25.38
C LEU A 79 -29.15 -8.79 -26.87
N GLN A 80 -28.22 -8.07 -27.50
CA GLN A 80 -28.27 -7.68 -28.91
C GLN A 80 -27.47 -8.63 -29.81
N LEU A 81 -26.77 -9.62 -29.21
CA LEU A 81 -26.00 -10.58 -29.98
C LEU A 81 -26.92 -11.57 -30.73
N PRO A 82 -26.63 -11.88 -31.99
CA PRO A 82 -27.48 -12.72 -32.82
C PRO A 82 -27.42 -14.22 -32.46
N SER A 83 -26.45 -14.65 -31.65
CA SER A 83 -26.20 -16.05 -31.29
C SER A 83 -26.39 -16.27 -29.79
N VAL A 84 -27.19 -17.27 -29.41
CA VAL A 84 -27.44 -17.66 -28.01
C VAL A 84 -26.14 -18.04 -27.30
N ASP A 85 -25.23 -18.75 -27.97
CA ASP A 85 -23.92 -19.11 -27.40
C ASP A 85 -23.08 -17.88 -27.06
N ASP A 86 -23.19 -16.81 -27.84
CA ASP A 86 -22.43 -15.58 -27.61
C ASP A 86 -23.07 -14.70 -26.53
N VAL A 87 -24.40 -14.76 -26.39
CA VAL A 87 -25.13 -14.19 -25.25
C VAL A 87 -24.64 -14.84 -23.94
N ASP A 88 -24.61 -16.18 -23.89
CA ASP A 88 -24.18 -16.92 -22.69
C ASP A 88 -22.71 -16.61 -22.33
N LYS A 89 -21.83 -16.54 -23.32
CA LYS A 89 -20.43 -16.12 -23.12
C LYS A 89 -20.35 -14.70 -22.58
N ALA A 90 -21.05 -13.74 -23.17
CA ALA A 90 -21.04 -12.36 -22.73
C ALA A 90 -21.58 -12.20 -21.29
N GLN A 91 -22.65 -12.93 -20.95
CA GLN A 91 -23.23 -12.93 -19.61
C GLN A 91 -22.28 -13.55 -18.57
N SER A 92 -21.62 -14.66 -18.91
CA SER A 92 -20.62 -15.27 -18.03
C SER A 92 -19.42 -14.33 -17.80
N LEU A 93 -19.02 -13.59 -18.83
CA LEU A 93 -17.95 -12.61 -18.77
C LEU A 93 -18.33 -11.40 -17.90
N ALA A 94 -19.56 -10.91 -18.01
CA ALA A 94 -20.08 -9.85 -17.15
C ALA A 94 -20.15 -10.26 -15.67
N GLN A 95 -20.50 -11.53 -15.36
CA GLN A 95 -20.42 -12.04 -13.99
C GLN A 95 -18.97 -12.10 -13.49
N SER A 96 -18.02 -12.53 -14.33
CA SER A 96 -16.59 -12.49 -13.99
C SER A 96 -16.13 -11.05 -13.68
N TRP A 97 -16.52 -10.07 -14.50
CA TRP A 97 -16.21 -8.67 -14.27
C TRP A 97 -16.79 -8.14 -12.97
N LYS A 98 -18.02 -8.53 -12.62
CA LYS A 98 -18.65 -8.18 -11.34
C LYS A 98 -17.82 -8.67 -10.16
N THR A 99 -17.34 -9.92 -10.19
CA THR A 99 -16.45 -10.47 -9.14
C THR A 99 -15.11 -9.72 -9.09
N GLN A 100 -14.53 -9.38 -10.25
CA GLN A 100 -13.29 -8.60 -10.31
C GLN A 100 -13.45 -7.19 -9.72
N ILE A 101 -14.55 -6.49 -10.03
CA ILE A 101 -14.86 -5.17 -9.45
C ILE A 101 -15.05 -5.27 -7.92
N GLN A 102 -15.73 -6.31 -7.44
CA GLN A 102 -15.90 -6.55 -6.01
C GLN A 102 -14.55 -6.80 -5.30
N SER A 103 -13.67 -7.57 -5.93
CA SER A 103 -12.30 -7.78 -5.45
C SER A 103 -11.52 -6.46 -5.38
N LEU A 104 -11.54 -5.66 -6.45
CA LEU A 104 -10.89 -4.34 -6.46
C LEU A 104 -11.40 -3.41 -5.35
N ARG A 105 -12.70 -3.42 -5.05
CA ARG A 105 -13.27 -2.67 -3.92
C ARG A 105 -12.75 -3.11 -2.57
N LEU A 106 -12.49 -4.41 -2.40
CA LEU A 106 -11.86 -4.93 -1.18
C LEU A 106 -10.40 -4.49 -1.12
N SER A 107 -9.66 -4.62 -2.23
CA SER A 107 -8.26 -4.17 -2.33
C SER A 107 -8.12 -2.68 -2.05
N LEU A 108 -8.98 -1.83 -2.60
CA LEU A 108 -8.97 -0.38 -2.32
C LEU A 108 -9.20 -0.07 -0.84
N ARG A 109 -10.11 -0.79 -0.17
CA ARG A 109 -10.32 -0.63 1.29
C ARG A 109 -9.10 -1.04 2.08
N ASN A 110 -8.47 -2.17 1.72
CA ASN A 110 -7.26 -2.66 2.37
C ASN A 110 -6.08 -1.73 2.16
N ALA A 111 -5.88 -1.23 0.93
CA ALA A 111 -4.85 -0.25 0.60
C ALA A 111 -5.02 1.04 1.42
N ASN A 112 -6.25 1.53 1.60
CA ASN A 112 -6.52 2.69 2.45
C ASN A 112 -6.20 2.44 3.94
N LEU A 113 -6.53 1.27 4.46
CA LEU A 113 -6.15 0.89 5.82
C LEU A 113 -4.62 0.84 5.99
N GLN A 114 -3.93 0.30 4.99
CA GLN A 114 -2.48 0.23 4.98
C GLN A 114 -1.84 1.62 4.86
N ALA A 115 -2.31 2.48 3.97
CA ALA A 115 -1.88 3.88 3.85
C ALA A 115 -2.00 4.62 5.19
N LYS A 116 -3.13 4.46 5.87
CA LYS A 116 -3.37 5.05 7.19
C LYS A 116 -2.40 4.51 8.25
N ALA A 117 -2.08 3.21 8.21
CA ALA A 117 -1.09 2.60 9.10
C ALA A 117 0.32 3.13 8.81
N ASN A 118 0.70 3.24 7.54
CA ASN A 118 2.00 3.77 7.11
C ASN A 118 2.17 5.22 7.56
N MET A 119 1.18 6.07 7.32
CA MET A 119 1.18 7.48 7.76
C MET A 119 1.31 7.62 9.27
N ARG A 120 0.63 6.77 10.04
CA ARG A 120 0.76 6.75 11.52
C ARG A 120 2.17 6.36 11.96
N LYS A 121 2.76 5.33 11.34
CA LYS A 121 4.14 4.91 11.61
C LYS A 121 5.13 6.02 11.27
N ALA A 122 5.01 6.64 10.09
CA ALA A 122 5.87 7.74 9.68
C ALA A 122 5.78 8.94 10.64
N ALA A 123 4.56 9.32 11.04
CA ALA A 123 4.35 10.40 12.00
C ALA A 123 4.91 10.07 13.40
N GLN A 124 4.85 8.80 13.82
CA GLN A 124 5.45 8.36 15.08
C GLN A 124 6.99 8.41 15.02
N GLN A 125 7.58 7.91 13.94
CA GLN A 125 9.03 7.96 13.72
C GLN A 125 9.55 9.40 13.70
N GLU A 126 8.85 10.32 13.03
CA GLU A 126 9.19 11.74 13.01
C GLU A 126 9.16 12.35 14.43
N ARG A 127 8.14 12.03 15.24
CA ARG A 127 8.07 12.47 16.65
C ARG A 127 9.20 11.90 17.51
N GLU A 128 9.51 10.62 17.36
CA GLU A 128 10.60 9.96 18.11
C GLU A 128 11.96 10.56 17.78
N LEU A 129 12.19 10.87 16.50
CA LEU A 129 13.38 11.59 16.04
C LEU A 129 13.46 13.00 16.66
N LEU A 130 12.38 13.78 16.59
CA LEU A 130 12.34 15.14 17.13
C LEU A 130 12.53 15.18 18.66
N LEU A 131 12.09 14.14 19.37
CA LEU A 131 12.24 14.02 20.83
C LEU A 131 13.55 13.33 21.26
N GLY A 132 14.50 13.12 20.33
CA GLY A 132 15.80 12.48 20.61
C GLY A 132 15.71 11.02 21.06
N GLY A 133 14.52 10.43 20.94
CA GLY A 133 14.15 9.11 21.41
C GLY A 133 14.09 8.05 20.31
N GLY A 134 14.86 8.20 19.24
CA GLY A 134 14.95 7.19 18.18
C GLY A 134 15.37 5.81 18.68
N GLU A 135 15.10 4.78 17.88
CA GLU A 135 15.44 3.38 18.15
C GLU A 135 16.96 3.18 18.37
N GLU A 136 17.79 3.95 17.66
CA GLU A 136 19.24 4.01 17.88
C GLU A 136 19.59 4.65 19.24
N SER A 137 18.92 5.73 19.62
CA SER A 137 19.14 6.42 20.91
C SER A 137 18.77 5.54 22.11
N THR A 138 17.73 4.71 21.96
CA THR A 138 17.25 3.80 23.01
C THR A 138 18.07 2.51 23.07
N THR A 139 18.49 1.98 21.91
CA THR A 139 19.40 0.82 21.86
C THR A 139 20.80 1.18 22.34
N ARG A 140 21.33 2.34 21.96
CA ARG A 140 22.61 2.86 22.46
C ARG A 140 22.57 3.10 23.97
N ARG A 141 21.47 3.63 24.53
CA ARG A 141 21.30 3.78 25.99
C ARG A 141 21.32 2.44 26.72
N ARG A 142 20.60 1.42 26.21
CA ARG A 142 20.64 0.07 26.78
C ARG A 142 22.05 -0.52 26.74
N ASN A 143 22.74 -0.42 25.60
CA ASN A 143 24.12 -0.91 25.48
C ASN A 143 25.08 -0.17 26.42
N LEU A 144 24.94 1.16 26.56
CA LEU A 144 25.72 1.92 27.56
C LEU A 144 25.41 1.45 28.98
N GLN A 145 24.15 1.20 29.33
CA GLN A 145 23.78 0.67 30.64
C GLN A 145 24.40 -0.70 30.91
N TYR A 146 24.39 -1.62 29.93
CA TYR A 146 25.08 -2.91 30.05
C TYR A 146 26.58 -2.73 30.30
N VAL A 147 27.24 -1.85 29.54
CA VAL A 147 28.68 -1.58 29.71
C VAL A 147 28.97 -0.98 31.09
N VAL A 148 28.19 0.02 31.52
CA VAL A 148 28.35 0.66 32.83
C VAL A 148 28.11 -0.35 33.95
N LEU A 149 27.03 -1.15 33.88
CA LEU A 149 26.72 -2.16 34.89
C LEU A 149 27.83 -3.21 34.99
N HIS A 150 28.37 -3.65 33.85
CA HIS A 150 29.46 -4.62 33.80
C HIS A 150 30.76 -4.03 34.37
N LEU A 151 31.05 -2.76 34.08
CA LEU A 151 32.19 -2.06 34.65
C LEU A 151 32.06 -1.90 36.17
N MET A 152 30.86 -1.58 36.66
CA MET A 152 30.59 -1.50 38.10
C MET A 152 30.72 -2.88 38.78
N CYS A 153 30.25 -3.96 38.15
CA CYS A 153 30.45 -5.33 38.64
C CYS A 153 31.95 -5.69 38.72
N PHE A 154 32.72 -5.34 37.69
CA PHE A 154 34.16 -5.59 37.65
C PHE A 154 34.92 -4.79 38.72
N LEU A 155 34.55 -3.53 38.92
CA LEU A 155 35.11 -2.69 39.97
C LEU A 155 34.72 -3.23 41.37
N CYS A 156 33.47 -3.70 41.53
CA CYS A 156 33.02 -4.32 42.78
C CYS A 156 33.75 -5.65 43.05
N PHE A 157 34.06 -6.44 42.02
CA PHE A 157 34.90 -7.62 42.16
C PHE A 157 36.33 -7.25 42.59
N LEU A 158 36.93 -6.22 41.99
CA LEU A 158 38.26 -5.73 42.41
C LEU A 158 38.28 -5.17 43.83
N ILE A 159 37.17 -4.58 44.30
CA ILE A 159 37.06 -3.97 45.64
C ILE A 159 36.62 -5.01 46.70
N CYS A 160 35.76 -5.98 46.36
CA CYS A 160 35.22 -7.01 47.25
C CYS A 160 36.00 -8.33 47.23
N HIS A 161 37.10 -8.43 46.50
CA HIS A 161 38.06 -9.53 46.63
C HIS A 161 39.32 -9.16 47.46
N PRO A 162 39.21 -8.62 48.69
CA PRO A 162 40.32 -8.60 49.62
C PRO A 162 40.31 -9.93 50.39
N GLU A 163 40.84 -10.99 49.81
CA GLU A 163 41.16 -12.19 50.60
C GLU A 163 42.63 -12.50 50.36
N HIS A 164 43.41 -12.38 51.42
CA HIS A 164 44.53 -13.26 51.70
C HIS A 164 45.56 -13.48 50.57
N CYS A 165 46.63 -12.69 50.62
CA CYS A 165 47.95 -13.21 50.26
C CYS A 165 48.95 -12.76 51.32
N SER A 166 48.97 -13.51 52.42
CA SER A 166 50.10 -13.58 53.34
C SER A 166 51.29 -14.20 52.61
N ILE A 167 52.42 -13.48 52.53
CA ILE A 167 53.77 -14.01 52.73
C ILE A 167 54.55 -12.94 53.48
#